data_AF-A0A4V3F6N6-F1
#
_entry.id   AF-A0A4V3F6N6-F1
#
_cell.length_a   1.000
_cell.length_b   1.000
_cell.length_c   1.000
_cell.angle_alpha   90.00
_cell.angle_beta   90.00
_cell.angle_gamma   90.00
#
_symmetry.space_group_name_H-M   'P 1'
#
loop_
_entity.id
_entity.type
_entity.pdbx_description
1 polymer ?
#
loop_
_entity_poly.entity_id
_entity_poly.type
_entity_poly.pdbx_seq_one_letter_code
_entity_poly.pdbx_strand_id
1 'polypeptide(L)'
;GYAVGQSGLVARTADHGRTWGYVKTPVDGNLFGVDSFADGQVIAVGQRVALRSTDNGATWNPIRALDFSINWYTGLGHAASAAAGEVIAVGHSGRVLRLAP
;
A
#
# COMPACT_ATOMS: atom_id res chain seq x y z
N GLY A 1 -0.55 -6.99 11.03
CA GLY A 1 -0.76 -7.55 9.67
C GLY A 1 -1.83 -6.76 8.96
N TYR A 2 -1.83 -6.82 7.63
CA TYR A 2 -2.70 -5.99 6.78
C TYR A 2 -3.31 -6.83 5.66
N ALA A 3 -4.52 -6.47 5.25
CA ALA A 3 -5.19 -7.02 4.07
C ALA A 3 -5.92 -5.88 3.36
N VAL A 4 -5.99 -5.95 2.04
CA VAL A 4 -6.62 -4.94 1.20
C VAL A 4 -7.51 -5.58 0.14
N GLY A 5 -8.44 -4.82 -0.43
CA GLY A 5 -9.35 -5.35 -1.43
C GLY A 5 -10.15 -4.30 -2.19
N GLN A 6 -11.35 -4.69 -2.59
CA GLN A 6 -12.23 -3.87 -3.41
C GLN A 6 -12.68 -2.59 -2.70
N SER A 7 -13.04 -1.56 -3.47
CA SER A 7 -13.64 -0.33 -2.94
C SER A 7 -12.84 0.32 -1.81
N GLY A 8 -11.52 0.37 -1.94
CA GLY A 8 -10.61 0.97 -0.96
C GLY A 8 -10.51 0.22 0.38
N LEU A 9 -10.99 -1.03 0.47
CA LEU A 9 -10.98 -1.79 1.71
C LEU A 9 -9.56 -1.96 2.24
N VAL A 10 -9.38 -1.60 3.50
CA VAL A 10 -8.20 -1.93 4.30
C VAL A 10 -8.67 -2.58 5.59
N ALA A 11 -8.06 -3.71 5.94
CA ALA A 11 -8.23 -4.38 7.22
C ALA A 11 -6.88 -4.54 7.91
N ARG A 12 -6.88 -4.40 9.25
CA ARG A 12 -5.71 -4.55 10.11
C ARG A 12 -5.97 -5.62 11.16
N THR A 13 -4.94 -6.40 11.44
CA THR A 13 -4.90 -7.37 12.54
C THR A 13 -3.72 -7.08 13.47
N ALA A 14 -3.94 -7.25 14.77
CA ALA A 14 -2.92 -7.19 15.81
C ALA A 14 -2.61 -8.57 16.43
N ASP A 15 -3.33 -9.61 16.02
CA ASP A 15 -3.30 -10.94 16.66
C ASP A 15 -2.96 -12.06 15.67
N HIS A 16 -2.10 -11.73 14.70
CA HIS A 16 -1.64 -12.64 13.64
C HIS A 16 -2.77 -13.16 12.74
N GLY A 17 -3.77 -12.33 12.46
CA GLY A 17 -4.85 -12.63 11.51
C GLY A 17 -6.02 -13.40 12.10
N ARG A 18 -6.10 -13.53 13.42
CA ARG A 18 -7.25 -14.17 14.09
C ARG A 18 -8.48 -13.26 14.08
N THR A 19 -8.27 -11.96 14.29
CA THR A 19 -9.32 -10.94 14.19
C THR A 19 -8.85 -9.77 13.33
N TRP A 20 -9.82 -9.11 12.70
CA TRP A 20 -9.59 -8.02 11.75
C TRP A 20 -10.50 -6.84 12.07
N GLY A 21 -9.90 -5.65 12.14
CA GLY A 21 -10.61 -4.38 12.18
C GLY A 21 -10.52 -3.68 10.82
N TYR A 22 -11.64 -3.16 10.33
CA TYR A 22 -11.69 -2.40 9.07
C TYR A 22 -11.34 -0.93 9.32
N VAL A 23 -10.53 -0.37 8.43
CA VAL A 23 -10.10 1.03 8.48
C VAL A 23 -10.65 1.74 7.25
N LYS A 24 -11.35 2.85 7.48
CA LYS A 24 -11.87 3.68 6.39
C LYS A 24 -10.71 4.35 5.66
N THR A 25 -10.75 4.33 4.33
CA THR A 25 -9.78 5.02 3.47
C THR A 25 -10.46 6.12 2.67
N PRO A 26 -9.69 7.07 2.10
CA PRO A 26 -10.23 8.17 1.30
C PRO A 26 -10.35 7.83 -0.20
N VAL A 27 -10.40 6.55 -0.58
CA VAL A 27 -10.44 6.11 -1.98
C VAL A 27 -11.46 4.99 -2.16
N ASP A 28 -12.06 4.93 -3.35
CA ASP A 28 -12.99 3.85 -3.75
C ASP A 28 -12.37 2.89 -4.77
N GLY A 29 -11.10 3.08 -5.12
CA GLY A 29 -10.37 2.22 -6.04
C GLY A 29 -10.04 0.86 -5.42
N ASN A 30 -10.02 -0.19 -6.23
CA ASN A 30 -9.59 -1.52 -5.77
C ASN A 30 -8.10 -1.50 -5.42
N LEU A 31 -7.75 -2.02 -4.25
CA LEU A 31 -6.39 -2.22 -3.79
C LEU A 31 -5.98 -3.68 -4.05
N PHE A 32 -4.76 -3.86 -4.55
CA PHE A 32 -4.25 -5.15 -5.02
C PHE A 32 -3.03 -5.65 -4.24
N GLY A 33 -2.27 -4.74 -3.65
CA GLY A 33 -1.09 -5.06 -2.85
C GLY A 33 -0.96 -4.17 -1.63
N VAL A 34 -0.39 -4.70 -0.56
CA VAL A 34 -0.07 -3.98 0.67
C VAL A 34 1.24 -4.50 1.26
N ASP A 35 2.06 -3.61 1.77
CA ASP A 35 3.30 -3.94 2.48
C ASP A 35 3.51 -2.97 3.64
N SER A 36 4.25 -3.41 4.65
CA SER A 36 4.50 -2.65 5.89
C SER A 36 5.96 -2.67 6.28
N PHE A 37 6.38 -1.64 6.98
CA PHE A 37 7.77 -1.40 7.37
C PHE A 37 7.92 -1.40 8.89
N ALA A 38 9.16 -1.60 9.35
CA ALA A 38 9.49 -1.66 10.78
C ALA A 38 9.24 -0.34 11.53
N ASP A 39 9.25 0.80 10.82
CA ASP A 39 8.97 2.13 11.37
C ASP A 39 7.47 2.45 11.49
N GLY A 40 6.60 1.48 11.16
CA GLY A 40 5.15 1.63 11.21
C GLY A 40 4.54 2.22 9.94
N GLN A 41 5.33 2.45 8.89
CA GLN A 41 4.77 2.80 7.60
C GLN A 41 4.04 1.61 6.95
N VAL A 42 3.00 1.91 6.18
CA VAL A 42 2.27 0.93 5.37
C VAL A 42 1.94 1.54 4.02
N ILE A 43 2.21 0.83 2.92
CA ILE A 43 1.88 1.25 1.57
C ILE A 43 0.88 0.26 0.99
N ALA A 44 -0.17 0.77 0.35
CA ALA A 44 -1.11 -0.02 -0.43
C ALA A 44 -1.20 0.53 -1.85
N VAL A 45 -1.26 -0.35 -2.84
CA VAL A 45 -1.35 0.01 -4.26
C VAL A 45 -2.48 -0.72 -4.95
N GLY A 46 -3.02 -0.12 -6.00
CA GLY A 46 -4.20 -0.65 -6.66
C GLY A 46 -4.48 -0.06 -8.03
N GLN A 47 -5.74 -0.14 -8.46
CA GLN A 47 -6.21 0.40 -9.72
C GLN A 47 -6.33 1.92 -9.64
N ARG A 48 -5.39 2.63 -10.28
CA ARG A 48 -5.36 4.09 -10.33
C ARG A 48 -5.34 4.76 -8.95
N VAL A 49 -4.84 4.05 -7.94
CA VAL A 49 -4.74 4.51 -6.56
C VAL A 49 -3.48 3.95 -5.89
N ALA A 50 -2.92 4.75 -4.99
CA ALA A 50 -1.94 4.31 -4.00
C ALA A 50 -2.17 5.08 -2.70
N LEU A 51 -1.98 4.41 -1.56
CA LEU A 51 -2.17 4.96 -0.23
C LEU A 51 -0.92 4.73 0.62
N ARG A 52 -0.66 5.66 1.54
CA ARG A 52 0.37 5.54 2.57
C ARG A 52 -0.24 5.79 3.94
N SER A 53 0.19 5.01 4.91
CA SER A 53 0.05 5.25 6.34
C SER A 53 1.43 5.40 6.96
N THR A 54 1.54 6.27 7.97
CA THR A 54 2.74 6.47 8.78
C THR A 54 2.48 6.15 10.26
N ASP A 55 1.35 5.52 10.57
CA ASP A 55 0.85 5.27 11.93
C ASP A 55 0.32 3.83 12.10
N ASN A 56 1.04 2.87 11.53
CA ASN A 56 0.71 1.44 11.57
C ASN A 56 -0.64 1.10 10.92
N GLY A 57 -1.05 1.84 9.89
CA GLY A 57 -2.29 1.62 9.14
C GLY A 57 -3.54 2.14 9.84
N ALA A 58 -3.41 3.02 10.84
CA ALA A 58 -4.54 3.63 11.53
C ALA A 58 -5.19 4.75 10.69
N THR A 59 -4.38 5.54 10.00
CA THR A 59 -4.83 6.56 9.04
C THR A 59 -4.12 6.39 7.70
N TRP A 60 -4.81 6.76 6.62
CA TRP A 60 -4.33 6.56 5.25
C TRP A 60 -4.48 7.84 4.42
N ASN A 61 -3.42 8.19 3.71
CA ASN A 61 -3.36 9.34 2.82
C ASN A 61 -3.06 8.89 1.38
N PRO A 62 -3.70 9.46 0.35
CA PRO A 62 -3.36 9.15 -1.04
C PRO A 62 -1.93 9.58 -1.39
N ILE A 63 -1.19 8.70 -2.06
CA ILE A 63 0.08 9.06 -2.71
C ILE A 63 -0.27 9.73 -4.04
N ARG A 64 -0.12 11.06 -4.10
CA ARG A 64 -0.46 11.85 -5.29
C ARG A 64 0.71 11.87 -6.27
N ALA A 65 0.76 10.90 -7.16
CA ALA A 65 1.63 10.90 -8.32
C ALA A 65 0.82 10.57 -9.58
N LEU A 66 1.13 11.24 -10.71
CA LEU A 66 0.43 11.05 -11.98
C LEU A 66 0.47 9.57 -12.43
N ASP A 67 1.57 8.88 -12.17
CA ASP A 67 1.70 7.47 -12.53
C ASP A 67 0.65 6.59 -11.83
N PHE A 68 0.41 6.85 -10.54
CA PHE A 68 -0.61 6.15 -9.78
C PHE A 68 -2.03 6.52 -10.17
N SER A 69 -2.30 7.66 -10.81
CA SER A 69 -3.68 8.02 -11.21
C SER A 69 -4.08 7.45 -12.56
N ILE A 70 -3.13 6.99 -13.37
CA ILE A 70 -3.39 6.49 -14.73
C ILE A 70 -3.09 4.99 -14.90
N ASN A 71 -2.28 4.40 -14.03
CA ASN A 71 -1.85 3.00 -14.09
C ASN A 71 -2.34 2.18 -12.89
N TRP A 72 -2.10 0.87 -12.92
CA TRP A 72 -2.34 -0.01 -11.77
C TRP A 72 -1.10 -0.82 -11.39
N TYR A 73 -1.00 -1.10 -10.09
CA TYR A 73 0.11 -1.79 -9.44
C TYR A 73 -0.42 -2.90 -8.54
N THR A 74 0.30 -4.01 -8.44
CA THR A 74 -0.15 -5.21 -7.74
C THR A 74 0.86 -5.73 -6.74
N GLY A 75 2.13 -5.84 -7.14
CA GLY A 75 3.19 -6.34 -6.27
C GLY A 75 3.95 -5.20 -5.59
N LEU A 76 4.28 -5.40 -4.32
CA LEU A 76 5.18 -4.57 -3.54
C LEU A 76 6.31 -5.44 -3.00
N GLY A 77 7.51 -4.87 -2.88
CA GLY A 77 8.63 -5.52 -2.24
C GLY A 77 9.68 -4.54 -1.73
N HIS A 78 10.35 -4.91 -0.64
CA HIS A 78 11.43 -4.13 -0.04
C HIS A 78 12.66 -4.16 -0.94
N ALA A 79 13.22 -2.99 -1.25
CA ALA A 79 14.46 -2.92 -2.02
C ALA A 79 15.66 -3.40 -1.17
N ALA A 80 16.41 -4.39 -1.65
CA ALA A 80 17.44 -5.09 -0.88
C ALA A 80 18.65 -4.22 -0.44
N SER A 81 18.88 -3.05 -1.06
CA SER A 81 20.09 -2.26 -0.84
C SER A 81 19.87 -0.75 -0.62
N ALA A 82 18.63 -0.32 -0.41
CA ALA A 82 18.34 1.09 -0.25
C ALA A 82 18.08 1.43 1.21
N ALA A 83 18.33 2.69 1.58
CA ALA A 83 18.04 3.22 2.90
C ALA A 83 16.66 2.73 3.40
N ALA A 84 16.57 2.42 4.69
CA ALA A 84 15.36 1.87 5.31
C ALA A 84 14.10 2.62 4.83
N GLY A 85 13.15 1.88 4.24
CA GLY A 85 11.87 2.43 3.79
C GLY A 85 11.66 2.49 2.27
N GLU A 86 12.63 2.08 1.44
CA GLU A 86 12.42 2.04 -0.02
C GLU A 86 11.64 0.78 -0.46
N VAL A 87 10.58 0.99 -1.25
CA VAL A 87 9.76 -0.08 -1.84
C VAL A 87 9.74 -0.01 -3.35
N ILE A 88 9.77 -1.20 -3.95
CA ILE A 88 9.52 -1.39 -5.37
C ILE A 88 8.07 -1.77 -5.57
N ALA A 89 7.38 -1.06 -6.45
CA ALA A 89 6.04 -1.41 -6.92
C ALA A 89 6.12 -1.93 -8.37
N VAL A 90 5.47 -3.06 -8.63
CA VAL A 90 5.33 -3.61 -9.98
C VAL A 90 3.89 -3.53 -10.45
N GLY A 91 3.70 -3.17 -11.71
CA GLY A 91 2.39 -2.90 -12.27
C GLY A 91 2.23 -3.38 -13.70
N HIS A 92 1.10 -2.98 -14.29
CA HIS A 92 0.73 -3.39 -15.65
C HIS A 92 1.82 -3.06 -16.67
N SER A 93 1.87 -3.83 -17.76
CA SER A 93 2.81 -3.59 -18.87
C SER A 93 4.29 -3.56 -18.46
N GLY A 94 4.67 -4.30 -17.41
CA GLY A 94 6.06 -4.37 -16.93
C GLY A 94 6.56 -3.10 -16.22
N ARG A 95 5.66 -2.23 -15.75
CA ARG A 95 6.07 -1.04 -14.99
C ARG A 95 6.72 -1.42 -13.67
N VAL A 96 7.84 -0.76 -13.36
CA VAL A 96 8.55 -0.86 -12.09
C VAL A 96 8.76 0.56 -11.57
N LEU A 97 8.24 0.84 -10.38
CA LEU A 97 8.43 2.11 -9.69
C LEU A 97 9.21 1.90 -8.41
N ARG A 98 10.03 2.90 -8.08
CA ARG A 98 10.71 3.01 -6.80
C ARG A 98 10.04 4.09 -5.96
N LEU A 99 9.59 3.72 -4.78
CA LEU A 99 8.94 4.60 -3.80
C LEU A 99 9.93 4.83 -2.67
N ALA A 100 10.41 6.07 -2.58
CA ALA A 100 11.20 6.53 -1.45
C ALA A 100 10.26 6.96 -0.30
N PRO A 101 10.71 6.83 0.96
CA PRO A 101 9.98 7.33 2.12
C PRO A 101 9.73 8.85 2.06
#